data_AF-A0A0L7KCX1-F1
#
_entry.id   AF-A0A0L7KCX1-F1
#
_cell.length_a   1.000
_cell.length_b   1.000
_cell.length_c   1.000
_cell.angle_alpha   90.00
_cell.angle_beta   90.00
_cell.angle_gamma   90.00
#
_symmetry.space_group_name_H-M   'P 1'
#
loop_
_entity.id
_entity.type
_entity.pdbx_description
1 polymer ?
#
loop_
_entity_poly.entity_id
_entity_poly.type
_entity_poly.pdbx_seq_one_letter_code
_entity_poly.pdbx_strand_id
1 'polypeptide(L)'
;MTDLLSKKRKLTDKNASKLSEPVSKASHIQCPYLDTINRHVLDFDFEKLCSGRGTNTHAYTHSVADGHHVFLNLHTLKFYCLPDNYEVIDSSLNDIKYVLNPIFDEEQIAQMDSNTKMSRAADGSMYMPGIVGLNNIKANDYCNVILQCLSQVTPLRNYFLREENYADVKRPPGDSMFLLVQRFGELLRKLWDPRAFKAHVSPHEMLQAVVLWSKKRFQFIKQSDEMITESPFLYLTCDLPPTPLFTDEFRENIIPQ
;
A
#
# COMPACT_ATOMS: atom_id res chain seq x y z
N MET A 1 -47.66 27.79 53.71
CA MET A 1 -46.21 27.60 53.95
C MET A 1 -45.57 27.45 52.58
N THR A 2 -44.57 28.27 52.27
CA THR A 2 -43.78 28.31 51.01
C THR A 2 -44.56 28.32 49.69
N ASP A 3 -44.77 29.52 49.16
CA ASP A 3 -44.93 29.77 47.72
C ASP A 3 -43.66 30.52 47.27
N LEU A 4 -42.88 29.96 46.33
CA LEU A 4 -41.58 30.51 45.91
C LEU A 4 -41.33 30.28 44.41
N LEU A 5 -42.05 31.05 43.59
CA LEU A 5 -41.64 31.40 42.23
C LEU A 5 -41.21 32.88 42.18
N SER A 6 -40.50 33.25 41.11
CA SER A 6 -40.14 34.63 40.73
C SER A 6 -39.08 35.36 41.59
N LYS A 7 -37.80 35.14 41.25
CA LYS A 7 -36.88 36.22 40.80
C LYS A 7 -35.49 35.70 40.42
N LYS A 8 -35.16 35.78 39.12
CA LYS A 8 -33.89 36.35 38.62
C LYS A 8 -33.92 36.43 37.08
N ARG A 9 -33.91 37.67 36.57
CA ARG A 9 -33.69 38.02 35.16
C ARG A 9 -32.53 39.02 35.11
N LYS A 10 -31.65 38.85 34.12
CA LYS A 10 -30.72 39.85 33.54
C LYS A 10 -29.62 40.48 34.43
N LEU A 11 -28.38 40.02 34.21
CA LEU A 11 -27.22 40.87 33.87
C LEU A 11 -26.48 40.11 32.74
N THR A 12 -26.68 40.47 31.46
CA THR A 12 -25.93 41.45 30.65
C THR A 12 -24.56 40.96 30.19
N ASP A 13 -24.42 40.79 28.88
CA ASP A 13 -23.18 40.54 28.16
C ASP A 13 -22.05 41.50 28.51
N LYS A 14 -20.84 40.94 28.68
CA LYS A 14 -19.58 41.39 28.05
C LYS A 14 -18.44 40.44 28.43
N ASN A 15 -17.48 40.30 27.51
CA ASN A 15 -16.19 39.63 27.69
C ASN A 15 -16.20 38.08 27.81
N ALA A 16 -16.68 37.41 26.76
CA ALA A 16 -16.02 36.18 26.29
C ALA A 16 -15.02 36.59 25.19
N SER A 17 -13.78 36.88 25.55
CA SER A 17 -12.73 37.22 24.60
C SER A 17 -12.45 36.04 23.68
N LYS A 18 -12.55 36.27 22.36
CA LYS A 18 -12.06 35.33 21.35
C LYS A 18 -10.60 34.99 21.62
N LEU A 19 -10.34 33.80 22.12
CA LEU A 19 -9.04 33.16 21.94
C LEU A 19 -9.06 32.47 20.56
N SER A 20 -9.19 33.29 19.51
CA SER A 20 -8.91 32.82 18.15
C SER A 20 -7.41 32.64 18.07
N GLU A 21 -6.96 31.38 18.06
CA GLU A 21 -5.58 31.05 17.74
C GLU A 21 -5.18 31.78 16.44
N PRO A 22 -4.01 32.44 16.40
CA PRO A 22 -3.57 33.10 15.20
C PRO A 22 -3.28 32.02 14.16
N VAL A 23 -4.13 31.93 13.14
CA VAL A 23 -3.82 31.21 11.90
C VAL A 23 -2.59 31.86 11.31
N SER A 24 -1.42 31.30 11.61
CA SER A 24 -0.15 31.76 11.09
C SER A 24 -0.21 31.63 9.57
N LYS A 25 -0.02 32.76 8.88
CA LYS A 25 0.23 32.73 7.44
C LYS A 25 1.46 31.87 7.25
N ALA A 26 1.30 30.71 6.62
CA ALA A 26 2.42 29.85 6.30
C ALA A 26 3.34 30.59 5.34
N SER A 27 4.39 31.22 5.88
CA SER A 27 5.58 31.53 5.10
C SER A 27 6.03 30.22 4.48
N HIS A 28 6.20 30.20 3.16
CA HIS A 28 6.67 29.02 2.44
C HIS A 28 8.14 28.79 2.83
N ILE A 29 8.38 28.10 3.95
CA ILE A 29 9.72 27.77 4.43
C ILE A 29 10.28 26.78 3.42
N GLN A 30 11.13 27.29 2.53
CA GLN A 30 11.85 26.47 1.57
C GLN A 30 12.86 25.64 2.37
N CYS A 31 12.55 24.35 2.53
CA CYS A 31 13.40 23.41 3.27
C CYS A 31 14.74 23.28 2.53
N PRO A 32 15.89 23.54 3.19
CA PRO A 32 17.19 23.46 2.54
C PRO A 32 17.64 22.02 2.28
N TYR A 33 17.04 21.03 2.95
CA TYR A 33 17.44 19.61 2.93
C TYR A 33 16.65 18.76 1.93
N LEU A 34 15.99 19.36 0.94
CA LEU A 34 15.21 18.62 -0.07
C LEU A 34 16.11 17.84 -1.06
N ASP A 35 17.34 18.31 -1.25
CA ASP A 35 18.37 17.71 -2.08
C ASP A 35 18.99 16.44 -1.44
N THR A 36 18.95 16.31 -0.11
CA THR A 36 19.46 15.12 0.59
C THR A 36 18.56 13.88 0.40
N ILE A 37 17.40 14.01 -0.24
CA ILE A 37 16.41 12.94 -0.39
C ILE A 37 16.78 12.01 -1.55
N ASN A 38 17.49 10.94 -1.23
CA ASN A 38 17.79 9.87 -2.18
C ASN A 38 16.57 8.95 -2.39
N ARG A 39 15.97 9.00 -3.58
CA ARG A 39 14.80 8.17 -3.94
C ARG A 39 15.11 6.68 -4.10
N HIS A 40 16.35 6.31 -4.41
CA HIS A 40 16.73 4.92 -4.66
C HIS A 40 16.72 4.05 -3.38
N VAL A 41 16.84 4.68 -2.20
CA VAL A 41 16.77 3.98 -0.90
C VAL A 41 15.38 3.99 -0.28
N LEU A 42 14.40 4.68 -0.89
CA LEU A 42 13.03 4.67 -0.41
C LEU A 42 12.36 3.35 -0.78
N ASP A 43 11.83 2.67 0.24
CA ASP A 43 11.08 1.43 0.11
C ASP A 43 9.86 1.51 1.03
N PHE A 44 8.68 1.30 0.46
CA PHE A 44 7.40 1.45 1.14
C PHE A 44 6.59 0.14 1.14
N ASP A 45 7.24 -1.00 0.89
CA ASP A 45 6.61 -2.33 0.82
C ASP A 45 6.66 -3.14 2.12
N PHE A 46 7.16 -2.51 3.19
CA PHE A 46 7.33 -3.12 4.50
C PHE A 46 6.47 -2.46 5.57
N GLU A 47 6.25 -3.19 6.66
CA GLU A 47 5.42 -2.76 7.77
C GLU A 47 5.93 -1.44 8.39
N LYS A 48 4.99 -0.54 8.70
CA LYS A 48 5.23 0.83 9.18
C LYS A 48 5.60 0.84 10.68
N LEU A 49 6.72 0.22 11.01
CA LEU A 49 7.27 0.09 12.36
C LEU A 49 8.06 1.34 12.76
N CYS A 50 7.98 1.70 14.05
CA CYS A 50 8.45 2.96 14.64
C CYS A 50 7.60 4.21 14.27
N SER A 51 7.42 5.11 15.23
CA SER A 51 6.63 6.34 15.06
C SER A 51 6.99 7.40 16.09
N GLY A 52 6.84 8.66 15.71
CA GLY A 52 7.03 9.82 16.58
C GLY A 52 7.82 10.96 15.92
N ARG A 53 7.54 12.19 16.35
CA ARG A 53 8.25 13.43 15.96
C ARG A 53 8.79 14.22 17.15
N GLY A 54 8.41 13.84 18.37
CA GLY A 54 8.82 14.53 19.60
C GLY A 54 10.29 14.29 19.93
N THR A 55 10.85 15.11 20.81
CA THR A 55 12.28 15.09 21.19
C THR A 55 12.79 13.74 21.70
N ASN A 56 11.90 12.91 22.26
CA ASN A 56 12.23 11.60 22.85
C ASN A 56 11.89 10.43 21.90
N THR A 57 11.76 10.68 20.59
CA THR A 57 11.33 9.68 19.61
C THR A 57 12.46 9.29 18.66
N HIS A 58 12.43 8.05 18.16
CA HIS A 58 13.50 7.52 17.31
C HIS A 58 13.80 8.40 16.09
N ALA A 59 12.80 8.98 15.43
CA ALA A 59 13.01 9.88 14.29
C ALA A 59 13.77 11.16 14.68
N TYR A 60 13.47 11.75 15.84
CA TYR A 60 14.18 12.94 16.33
C TYR A 60 15.62 12.59 16.74
N THR A 61 15.83 11.49 17.45
CA THR A 61 17.19 11.04 17.80
C THR A 61 18.01 10.73 16.55
N HIS A 62 17.42 10.06 15.55
CA HIS A 62 18.04 9.77 14.27
C HIS A 62 18.39 11.05 13.48
N SER A 63 17.53 12.06 13.48
CA SER A 63 17.81 13.32 12.78
C SER A 63 19.04 14.04 13.34
N VAL A 64 19.21 14.03 14.67
CA VAL A 64 20.33 14.68 15.35
C VAL A 64 21.60 13.83 15.32
N ALA A 65 21.49 12.50 15.38
CA ALA A 65 22.63 11.60 15.40
C ALA A 65 23.25 11.37 14.00
N ASP A 66 22.41 11.11 12.99
CA ASP A 66 22.84 10.70 11.65
C ASP A 66 22.74 11.83 10.61
N GLY A 67 22.21 13.00 10.99
CA GLY A 67 22.10 14.16 10.10
C GLY A 67 21.03 14.02 9.00
N HIS A 68 20.09 13.10 9.13
CA HIS A 68 18.96 12.94 8.21
C HIS A 68 17.79 13.83 8.66
N HIS A 69 17.53 14.91 7.93
CA HIS A 69 16.62 15.96 8.38
C HIS A 69 15.17 15.82 7.89
N VAL A 70 14.91 15.17 6.75
CA VAL A 70 13.56 15.11 6.16
C VAL A 70 12.89 13.76 6.43
N PHE A 71 11.69 13.80 7.01
CA PHE A 71 10.88 12.63 7.38
C PHE A 71 9.50 12.70 6.75
N LEU A 72 8.94 11.55 6.39
CA LEU A 72 7.57 11.39 5.90
C LEU A 72 6.70 10.73 6.96
N ASN A 73 5.56 11.34 7.30
CA ASN A 73 4.53 10.66 8.06
C ASN A 73 3.75 9.69 7.15
N LEU A 74 3.95 8.39 7.36
CA LEU A 74 3.39 7.31 6.53
C LEU A 74 1.87 7.10 6.66
N HIS A 75 1.19 7.87 7.51
CA HIS A 75 -0.27 7.89 7.67
C HIS A 75 -0.89 9.16 7.07
N THR A 76 -0.31 10.33 7.34
CA THR A 76 -0.87 11.62 6.89
C THR A 76 -0.29 12.11 5.56
N LEU A 77 0.72 11.42 5.01
CA LEU A 77 1.46 11.78 3.79
C LEU A 77 2.10 13.19 3.83
N LYS A 78 2.31 13.71 5.05
CA LYS A 78 2.93 15.01 5.32
C LYS A 78 4.42 14.84 5.62
N PHE A 79 5.23 15.70 5.03
CA PHE A 79 6.66 15.76 5.29
C PHE A 79 6.98 16.71 6.43
N TYR A 80 8.01 16.37 7.21
CA TYR A 80 8.47 17.17 8.33
C TYR A 80 10.00 17.25 8.32
N CYS A 81 10.53 18.44 8.59
CA CYS A 81 11.94 18.61 8.89
C CYS A 81 12.14 18.39 10.39
N LEU A 82 13.08 17.55 10.79
CA LEU A 82 13.55 17.39 12.18
C LEU A 82 15.03 17.77 12.24
N PRO A 83 15.55 18.34 13.35
CA PRO A 83 14.87 18.54 14.63
C PRO A 83 13.88 19.72 14.69
N ASP A 84 13.91 20.64 13.72
CA ASP A 84 13.15 21.91 13.73
C ASP A 84 11.61 21.77 13.76
N ASN A 85 11.11 20.59 13.39
CA ASN A 85 9.72 20.13 13.51
C ASN A 85 8.64 20.92 12.72
N TYR A 86 9.03 21.60 11.64
CA TYR A 86 8.10 22.26 10.71
C TYR A 86 7.62 21.32 9.58
N GLU A 87 6.43 21.58 9.04
CA GLU A 87 5.88 20.86 7.89
C GLU A 87 6.52 21.33 6.58
N VAL A 88 6.99 20.39 5.77
CA VAL A 88 7.61 20.67 4.47
C VAL A 88 6.55 20.51 3.38
N ILE A 89 6.21 21.61 2.72
CA ILE A 89 5.23 21.66 1.64
C ILE A 89 5.99 22.00 0.35
N ASP A 90 6.23 20.98 -0.47
CA ASP A 90 6.91 21.14 -1.75
C ASP A 90 6.31 20.19 -2.80
N SER A 91 6.24 20.63 -4.06
CA SER A 91 5.67 19.87 -5.17
C SER A 91 6.59 18.76 -5.67
N SER A 92 7.90 18.91 -5.48
CA SER A 92 8.93 17.90 -5.82
C SER A 92 8.83 16.63 -4.96
N LEU A 93 8.03 16.63 -3.89
CA LEU A 93 7.80 15.47 -3.01
C LEU A 93 6.51 14.70 -3.35
N ASN A 94 5.74 15.15 -4.34
CA ASN A 94 4.46 14.53 -4.70
C ASN A 94 4.63 13.16 -5.36
N ASP A 95 5.78 12.89 -5.97
CA ASP A 95 6.16 11.56 -6.48
C ASP A 95 6.31 10.55 -5.33
N ILE A 96 7.00 10.90 -4.25
CA ILE A 96 7.16 10.05 -3.06
C ILE A 96 5.80 9.74 -2.41
N LYS A 97 4.89 10.73 -2.33
CA LYS A 97 3.51 10.49 -1.86
C LYS A 97 2.77 9.51 -2.75
N TYR A 98 2.94 9.62 -4.06
CA TYR A 98 2.29 8.74 -5.03
C TYR A 98 2.83 7.31 -4.95
N VAL A 99 4.14 7.09 -4.86
CA VAL A 99 4.71 5.74 -4.72
C VAL A 99 4.30 5.09 -3.39
N LEU A 100 4.12 5.87 -2.31
CA LEU A 100 3.64 5.35 -1.02
C LEU A 100 2.16 4.94 -1.05
N ASN A 101 1.31 5.63 -1.81
CA ASN A 101 -0.08 5.22 -2.06
C ASN A 101 -0.52 5.67 -3.47
N PRO A 102 -0.35 4.81 -4.50
CA PRO A 102 -0.72 5.16 -5.87
C PRO A 102 -2.24 5.32 -5.98
N ILE A 103 -2.68 6.36 -6.69
CA ILE A 103 -4.10 6.68 -6.91
C ILE A 103 -4.40 6.58 -8.40
N PHE A 104 -5.55 5.99 -8.75
CA PHE A 104 -5.96 5.75 -10.13
C PHE A 104 -7.35 6.35 -10.40
N ASP A 105 -7.43 7.20 -11.42
CA ASP A 105 -8.69 7.80 -11.88
C ASP A 105 -9.40 6.87 -12.88
N GLU A 106 -10.72 7.01 -13.04
CA GLU A 106 -11.51 6.18 -13.97
C GLU A 106 -10.99 6.23 -15.42
N GLU A 107 -10.58 7.42 -15.89
CA GLU A 107 -10.00 7.60 -17.23
C GLU A 107 -8.66 6.86 -17.38
N GLN A 108 -7.81 6.89 -16.35
CA GLN A 108 -6.55 6.15 -16.34
C GLN A 108 -6.82 4.65 -16.43
N ILE A 109 -7.74 4.14 -15.60
CA ILE A 109 -8.15 2.73 -15.56
C ILE A 109 -8.71 2.26 -16.91
N ALA A 110 -9.53 3.08 -17.57
CA ALA A 110 -10.06 2.76 -18.90
C ALA A 110 -8.97 2.69 -19.99
N GLN A 111 -7.90 3.48 -19.87
CA GLN A 111 -6.81 3.51 -20.84
C GLN A 111 -5.75 2.41 -20.61
N MET A 112 -5.65 1.86 -19.38
CA MET A 112 -4.61 0.88 -19.00
C MET A 112 -4.52 -0.34 -19.92
N ASP A 113 -5.65 -0.92 -20.36
CA ASP A 113 -5.67 -2.12 -21.21
C ASP A 113 -5.21 -1.87 -22.66
N SER A 114 -5.11 -0.61 -23.08
CA SER A 114 -4.64 -0.20 -24.42
C SER A 114 -3.25 0.43 -24.41
N ASN A 115 -2.69 0.69 -23.22
CA ASN A 115 -1.44 1.41 -23.07
C ASN A 115 -0.23 0.45 -23.18
N THR A 116 0.43 0.46 -24.34
CA THR A 116 1.66 -0.32 -24.59
C THR A 116 2.95 0.40 -24.17
N LYS A 117 2.86 1.56 -23.54
CA LYS A 117 4.02 2.39 -23.18
C LYS A 117 4.75 1.85 -21.95
N MET A 118 6.04 1.58 -22.12
CA MET A 118 6.95 1.29 -21.01
C MET A 118 7.11 2.52 -20.10
N SER A 119 6.98 2.31 -18.80
CA SER A 119 7.34 3.26 -17.74
C SER A 119 8.84 3.15 -17.40
N ARG A 120 9.38 4.20 -16.78
CA ARG A 120 10.77 4.24 -16.31
C ARG A 120 10.76 4.47 -14.81
N ALA A 121 11.41 3.57 -14.07
CA ALA A 121 11.58 3.68 -12.64
C ALA A 121 12.69 4.68 -12.27
N ALA A 122 12.74 5.10 -10.99
CA ALA A 122 13.73 6.07 -10.51
C ALA A 122 15.18 5.55 -10.68
N ASP A 123 15.40 4.25 -10.54
CA ASP A 123 16.68 3.57 -10.83
C ASP A 123 17.08 3.54 -12.33
N GLY A 124 16.21 4.03 -13.22
CA GLY A 124 16.42 4.05 -14.67
C GLY A 124 15.97 2.78 -15.39
N SER A 125 15.53 1.75 -14.67
CA SER A 125 14.99 0.53 -15.28
C SER A 125 13.67 0.79 -16.01
N MET A 126 13.47 0.11 -17.14
CA MET A 126 12.25 0.19 -17.93
C MET A 126 11.34 -0.98 -17.59
N TYR A 127 10.07 -0.72 -17.32
CA TYR A 127 9.08 -1.73 -16.96
C TYR A 127 7.72 -1.42 -17.58
N MET A 128 6.81 -2.39 -17.63
CA MET A 128 5.41 -2.18 -18.02
C MET A 128 4.54 -2.29 -16.76
N PRO A 129 3.70 -1.29 -16.44
CA PRO A 129 2.77 -1.38 -15.32
C PRO A 129 1.91 -2.65 -15.42
N GLY A 130 1.74 -3.36 -14.30
CA GLY A 130 1.09 -4.67 -14.26
C GLY A 130 1.99 -5.86 -14.61
N ILE A 131 3.08 -5.65 -15.36
CA ILE A 131 4.12 -6.65 -15.69
C ILE A 131 5.41 -6.31 -14.92
N VAL A 132 5.30 -6.38 -13.59
CA VAL A 132 6.35 -5.99 -12.63
C VAL A 132 6.72 -7.19 -11.78
N GLY A 133 8.02 -7.38 -11.51
CA GLY A 133 8.49 -8.54 -10.73
C GLY A 133 8.02 -8.49 -9.27
N LEU A 134 7.56 -9.62 -8.72
CA LEU A 134 7.32 -9.75 -7.28
C LEU A 134 8.55 -10.36 -6.59
N ASN A 135 9.02 -9.77 -5.50
CA ASN A 135 10.17 -10.32 -4.77
C ASN A 135 9.86 -11.75 -4.25
N ASN A 136 10.82 -12.67 -4.43
CA ASN A 136 10.81 -13.93 -3.72
C ASN A 136 11.53 -13.74 -2.38
N ILE A 137 10.83 -14.00 -1.28
CA ILE A 137 11.31 -13.82 0.08
C ILE A 137 11.97 -15.12 0.56
N LYS A 138 11.34 -16.27 0.28
CA LYS A 138 11.93 -17.62 0.40
C LYS A 138 11.29 -18.59 -0.60
N ALA A 139 10.08 -19.04 -0.30
CA ALA A 139 9.32 -20.04 -1.07
C ALA A 139 7.88 -19.55 -1.23
N ASN A 140 7.72 -18.36 -1.84
CA ASN A 140 6.43 -17.72 -2.11
C ASN A 140 6.18 -17.48 -3.61
N ASP A 141 6.96 -18.15 -4.47
CA ASP A 141 6.75 -18.26 -5.90
C ASP A 141 5.31 -18.67 -6.26
N TYR A 142 4.76 -19.70 -5.59
CA TYR A 142 3.36 -20.13 -5.80
C TYR A 142 2.35 -19.00 -5.52
N CYS A 143 2.53 -18.23 -4.44
CA CYS A 143 1.71 -17.04 -4.17
C CYS A 143 1.94 -15.95 -5.22
N ASN A 144 3.18 -15.71 -5.64
CA ASN A 144 3.51 -14.68 -6.61
C ASN A 144 2.83 -14.98 -7.97
N VAL A 145 2.82 -16.24 -8.41
CA VAL A 145 2.08 -16.67 -9.62
C VAL A 145 0.59 -16.38 -9.49
N ILE A 146 -0.05 -16.77 -8.38
CA ILE A 146 -1.48 -16.51 -8.14
C ILE A 146 -1.78 -15.00 -8.14
N LEU A 147 -0.97 -14.20 -7.45
CA LEU A 147 -1.13 -12.74 -7.37
C LEU A 147 -0.97 -12.08 -8.74
N GLN A 148 -0.02 -12.52 -9.57
CA GLN A 148 0.14 -12.05 -10.95
C GLN A 148 -1.06 -12.42 -11.83
N CYS A 149 -1.53 -13.67 -11.76
CA CYS A 149 -2.72 -14.11 -12.50
C CYS A 149 -3.96 -13.28 -12.13
N LEU A 150 -4.20 -13.04 -10.84
CA LEU A 150 -5.32 -12.21 -10.37
C LEU A 150 -5.15 -10.73 -10.77
N SER A 151 -3.92 -10.22 -10.79
CA SER A 151 -3.58 -8.84 -11.22
C SER A 151 -3.98 -8.54 -12.67
N GLN A 152 -3.96 -9.55 -13.53
CA GLN A 152 -4.31 -9.43 -14.95
C GLN A 152 -5.82 -9.58 -15.24
N VAL A 153 -6.65 -9.90 -14.23
CA VAL A 153 -8.11 -9.99 -14.42
C VAL A 153 -8.71 -8.59 -14.40
N THR A 154 -8.88 -7.96 -15.57
CA THR A 154 -9.33 -6.56 -15.74
C THR A 154 -10.46 -6.11 -14.79
N PRO A 155 -11.61 -6.83 -14.63
CA PRO A 155 -12.66 -6.39 -13.71
C PRO A 155 -12.24 -6.40 -12.23
N LEU A 156 -11.44 -7.40 -11.83
CA LEU A 156 -10.92 -7.54 -10.47
C LEU A 156 -9.88 -6.46 -10.19
N ARG A 157 -8.93 -6.28 -11.10
CA ARG A 157 -7.93 -5.20 -11.08
C ARG A 157 -8.62 -3.84 -10.91
N ASN A 158 -9.53 -3.50 -11.81
CA ASN A 158 -10.20 -2.19 -11.82
C ASN A 158 -10.99 -1.93 -10.53
N TYR A 159 -11.59 -2.97 -9.92
CA TYR A 159 -12.24 -2.88 -8.62
C TYR A 159 -11.24 -2.55 -7.50
N PHE A 160 -10.09 -3.23 -7.44
CA PHE A 160 -9.10 -3.05 -6.37
C PHE A 160 -8.15 -1.85 -6.54
N LEU A 161 -8.01 -1.29 -7.74
CA LEU A 161 -7.22 -0.07 -7.99
C LEU A 161 -7.83 1.19 -7.34
N ARG A 162 -9.10 1.18 -6.97
CA ARG A 162 -9.77 2.28 -6.24
C ARG A 162 -10.24 1.80 -4.87
N GLU A 163 -9.67 2.37 -3.81
CA GLU A 163 -9.97 1.96 -2.43
C GLU A 163 -11.43 2.22 -2.02
N GLU A 164 -12.04 3.29 -2.54
CA GLU A 164 -13.46 3.63 -2.38
C GLU A 164 -14.43 2.47 -2.74
N ASN A 165 -14.07 1.60 -3.69
CA ASN A 165 -14.91 0.48 -4.11
C ASN A 165 -15.13 -0.55 -3.00
N TYR A 166 -14.24 -0.63 -2.00
CA TYR A 166 -14.26 -1.62 -0.93
C TYR A 166 -14.10 -1.06 0.49
N ALA A 167 -13.73 0.21 0.66
CA ALA A 167 -13.53 0.84 1.97
C ALA A 167 -14.79 0.80 2.88
N ASP A 168 -15.94 1.19 2.32
CA ASP A 168 -17.21 1.35 3.03
C ASP A 168 -18.05 0.06 3.10
N VAL A 169 -17.46 -1.09 2.73
CA VAL A 169 -18.13 -2.39 2.85
C VAL A 169 -18.44 -2.68 4.33
N LYS A 170 -19.71 -2.97 4.61
CA LYS A 170 -20.21 -3.31 5.95
C LYS A 170 -19.56 -4.61 6.43
N ARG A 171 -18.95 -4.56 7.62
CA ARG A 171 -18.15 -5.65 8.19
C ARG A 171 -18.64 -6.04 9.59
N PRO A 172 -18.54 -7.33 9.98
CA PRO A 172 -18.73 -7.72 11.37
C PRO A 172 -17.53 -7.23 12.21
N PRO A 173 -17.74 -6.98 13.52
CA PRO A 173 -16.65 -6.62 14.42
C PRO A 173 -15.65 -7.78 14.54
N GLY A 174 -14.35 -7.47 14.42
CA GLY A 174 -13.28 -8.46 14.45
C GLY A 174 -13.00 -9.17 13.11
N ASP A 175 -13.52 -8.67 11.99
CA ASP A 175 -13.23 -9.22 10.66
C ASP A 175 -11.73 -9.09 10.30
N SER A 176 -11.04 -10.23 10.29
CA SER A 176 -9.64 -10.35 9.85
C SER A 176 -9.50 -10.59 8.35
N MET A 177 -10.59 -10.93 7.64
CA MET A 177 -10.57 -11.15 6.18
C MET A 177 -10.38 -9.83 5.42
N PHE A 178 -10.94 -8.72 5.93
CA PHE A 178 -10.80 -7.41 5.29
C PHE A 178 -9.34 -6.95 5.16
N LEU A 179 -8.43 -7.40 6.04
CA LEU A 179 -7.00 -7.12 5.90
C LEU A 179 -6.45 -7.68 4.58
N LEU A 180 -6.92 -8.84 4.12
CA LEU A 180 -6.55 -9.39 2.80
C LEU A 180 -7.03 -8.47 1.67
N VAL A 181 -8.27 -7.96 1.77
CA VAL A 181 -8.87 -7.05 0.78
C VAL A 181 -8.04 -5.75 0.68
N GLN A 182 -7.67 -5.16 1.82
CA GLN A 182 -6.83 -3.96 1.87
C GLN A 182 -5.43 -4.22 1.29
N ARG A 183 -4.72 -5.24 1.77
CA ARG A 183 -3.34 -5.53 1.32
C ARG A 183 -3.27 -5.98 -0.14
N PHE A 184 -4.30 -6.66 -0.65
CA PHE A 184 -4.39 -7.00 -2.06
C PHE A 184 -4.60 -5.75 -2.94
N GLY A 185 -5.47 -4.83 -2.51
CA GLY A 185 -5.65 -3.55 -3.19
C GLY A 185 -4.39 -2.69 -3.21
N GLU A 186 -3.70 -2.57 -2.07
CA GLU A 186 -2.41 -1.87 -1.98
C GLU A 186 -1.35 -2.49 -2.89
N LEU A 187 -1.23 -3.83 -2.91
CA LEU A 187 -0.30 -4.54 -3.78
C LEU A 187 -0.61 -4.32 -5.27
N LEU A 188 -1.88 -4.37 -5.67
CA LEU A 188 -2.29 -4.12 -7.04
C LEU A 188 -1.99 -2.68 -7.47
N ARG A 189 -2.27 -1.69 -6.61
CA ARG A 189 -1.95 -0.28 -6.89
C ARG A 189 -0.46 -0.06 -7.10
N LYS A 190 0.40 -0.77 -6.37
CA LYS A 190 1.87 -0.75 -6.56
C LYS A 190 2.32 -1.48 -7.82
N LEU A 191 1.76 -2.65 -8.12
CA LEU A 191 2.09 -3.41 -9.34
C LEU A 191 1.75 -2.65 -10.62
N TRP A 192 0.67 -1.87 -10.60
CA TRP A 192 0.20 -1.06 -11.74
C TRP A 192 0.64 0.41 -11.68
N ASP A 193 1.53 0.80 -10.75
CA ASP A 193 2.05 2.17 -10.65
C ASP A 193 2.93 2.52 -11.86
N PRO A 194 2.60 3.53 -12.69
CA PRO A 194 3.43 4.01 -13.81
C PRO A 194 4.61 4.91 -13.39
N ARG A 195 4.77 5.18 -12.09
CA ARG A 195 5.76 6.09 -11.48
C ARG A 195 6.57 5.44 -10.35
N ALA A 196 6.59 4.11 -10.27
CA ALA A 196 7.28 3.36 -9.22
C ALA A 196 8.79 3.68 -9.19
N PHE A 197 9.40 3.66 -8.01
CA PHE A 197 10.85 3.90 -7.88
C PHE A 197 11.72 2.71 -8.30
N LYS A 198 11.16 1.50 -8.38
CA LYS A 198 11.83 0.24 -8.72
C LYS A 198 10.95 -0.58 -9.67
N ALA A 199 11.55 -1.34 -10.58
CA ALA A 199 10.84 -2.29 -11.46
C ALA A 199 10.48 -3.64 -10.77
N HIS A 200 10.33 -3.64 -9.44
CA HIS A 200 9.88 -4.78 -8.65
C HIS A 200 9.13 -4.30 -7.40
N VAL A 201 8.21 -5.12 -6.89
CA VAL A 201 7.39 -4.85 -5.70
C VAL A 201 7.50 -6.03 -4.75
N SER A 202 7.65 -5.75 -3.45
CA SER A 202 7.70 -6.79 -2.42
C SER A 202 6.29 -7.13 -1.94
N PRO A 203 5.81 -8.38 -2.09
CA PRO A 203 4.48 -8.78 -1.64
C PRO A 203 4.40 -9.02 -0.12
N HIS A 204 5.36 -8.53 0.67
CA HIS A 204 5.55 -8.93 2.07
C HIS A 204 4.32 -8.70 2.95
N GLU A 205 3.73 -7.50 2.93
CA GLU A 205 2.53 -7.20 3.74
C GLU A 205 1.30 -8.05 3.32
N MET A 206 1.15 -8.35 2.03
CA MET A 206 0.10 -9.24 1.53
C MET A 206 0.33 -10.69 2.01
N LEU A 207 1.57 -11.18 1.93
CA LEU A 207 1.93 -12.52 2.41
C LEU A 207 1.79 -12.66 3.93
N GLN A 208 2.11 -11.60 4.70
CA GLN A 208 1.85 -11.55 6.14
C GLN A 208 0.33 -11.65 6.43
N ALA A 209 -0.50 -10.90 5.72
CA ALA A 209 -1.96 -10.97 5.87
C ALA A 209 -2.50 -12.37 5.53
N VAL A 210 -2.00 -13.01 4.46
CA VAL A 210 -2.32 -14.40 4.08
C VAL A 210 -1.90 -15.39 5.17
N VAL A 211 -0.70 -15.27 5.74
CA VAL A 211 -0.23 -16.12 6.86
C VAL A 211 -1.12 -15.95 8.09
N LEU A 212 -1.46 -14.71 8.45
CA LEU A 212 -2.26 -14.39 9.63
C LEU A 212 -3.68 -14.96 9.49
N TRP A 213 -4.37 -14.65 8.39
CA TRP A 213 -5.74 -15.10 8.15
C TRP A 213 -5.84 -16.62 7.94
N SER A 214 -4.90 -17.22 7.21
CA SER A 214 -4.87 -18.68 6.99
C SER A 214 -4.43 -19.48 8.22
N LYS A 215 -4.13 -18.81 9.36
CA LYS A 215 -3.61 -19.43 10.59
C LYS A 215 -2.33 -20.24 10.35
N LYS A 216 -1.41 -19.69 9.54
CA LYS A 216 -0.13 -20.28 9.13
C LYS A 216 -0.23 -21.56 8.26
N ARG A 217 -1.35 -21.78 7.54
CA ARG A 217 -1.41 -22.83 6.51
C ARG A 217 -0.56 -22.46 5.29
N PHE A 218 -0.84 -21.29 4.70
CA PHE A 218 -0.08 -20.77 3.57
C PHE A 218 1.09 -19.93 4.08
N GLN A 219 2.29 -20.51 4.14
CA GLN A 219 3.50 -19.85 4.60
C GLN A 219 4.42 -19.52 3.43
N PHE A 220 5.05 -18.34 3.47
CA PHE A 220 6.11 -17.97 2.52
C PHE A 220 7.49 -18.58 2.87
N ILE A 221 7.61 -19.24 4.05
CA ILE A 221 8.86 -19.86 4.51
C ILE A 221 9.01 -21.29 3.98
N LYS A 222 7.91 -22.01 3.80
CA LYS A 222 7.85 -23.36 3.26
C LYS A 222 6.66 -23.42 2.30
N GLN A 223 6.91 -23.80 1.05
CA GLN A 223 5.87 -24.08 0.07
C GLN A 223 4.90 -25.13 0.63
N SER A 224 3.60 -24.84 0.52
CA SER A 224 2.54 -25.70 1.03
C SER A 224 1.94 -26.52 -0.12
N ASP A 225 2.11 -27.84 -0.08
CA ASP A 225 1.44 -28.78 -1.00
C ASP A 225 -0.04 -29.03 -0.64
N GLU A 226 -0.64 -28.16 0.19
CA GLU A 226 -1.99 -28.31 0.72
C GLU A 226 -3.06 -28.00 -0.35
N MET A 227 -3.42 -29.01 -1.14
CA MET A 227 -4.68 -28.97 -1.91
C MET A 227 -5.87 -28.99 -0.94
N ILE A 228 -6.67 -27.92 -0.96
CA ILE A 228 -7.95 -27.84 -0.25
C ILE A 228 -9.05 -27.58 -1.27
N THR A 229 -10.00 -28.48 -1.34
CA THR A 229 -11.18 -28.42 -2.20
C THR A 229 -12.44 -28.74 -1.41
N GLU A 230 -13.39 -27.81 -1.40
CA GLU A 230 -14.80 -28.07 -1.77
C GLU A 230 -15.32 -26.82 -2.52
N SER A 231 -16.21 -27.00 -3.50
CA SER A 231 -16.37 -26.06 -4.63
C SER A 231 -17.76 -26.10 -5.26
N PRO A 232 -18.37 -24.91 -5.53
CA PRO A 232 -19.45 -24.81 -6.51
C PRO A 232 -19.59 -23.44 -7.23
N PHE A 233 -18.58 -22.74 -7.77
CA PHE A 233 -17.15 -23.00 -7.99
C PHE A 233 -16.41 -21.63 -8.04
N LEU A 234 -15.09 -21.59 -8.35
CA LEU A 234 -14.38 -20.35 -8.76
C LEU A 234 -13.39 -20.57 -9.93
N TYR A 235 -12.85 -21.78 -10.06
CA TYR A 235 -12.01 -22.23 -11.16
C TYR A 235 -12.39 -23.67 -11.52
N LEU A 236 -12.07 -24.11 -12.74
CA LEU A 236 -12.25 -25.49 -13.18
C LEU A 236 -10.93 -26.24 -13.04
N THR A 237 -10.94 -27.41 -12.39
CA THR A 237 -9.81 -28.33 -12.39
C THR A 237 -9.72 -29.03 -13.73
N CYS A 238 -8.53 -29.06 -14.33
CA CYS A 238 -8.25 -29.86 -15.51
C CYS A 238 -7.50 -31.12 -15.06
N ASP A 239 -8.19 -32.26 -15.08
CA ASP A 239 -7.58 -33.55 -14.74
C ASP A 239 -6.68 -33.97 -15.90
N LEU A 240 -5.37 -33.83 -15.71
CA LEU A 240 -4.36 -34.24 -16.69
C LEU A 240 -4.37 -35.77 -16.84
N PRO A 241 -4.24 -36.31 -18.07
CA PRO A 241 -4.07 -37.74 -18.26
C PRO A 241 -2.78 -38.23 -17.58
N PRO A 242 -2.73 -39.50 -17.13
CA PRO A 242 -1.52 -40.05 -16.52
C PRO A 242 -0.37 -40.04 -17.54
N THR A 243 0.85 -39.79 -17.05
CA THR A 243 2.07 -39.76 -17.87
C THR A 243 2.19 -41.04 -18.70
N PRO A 244 2.37 -40.96 -20.04
CA PRO A 244 2.44 -42.13 -20.89
C PRO A 244 3.61 -43.03 -20.51
N LEU A 245 3.32 -44.31 -20.32
CA LEU A 245 4.31 -45.34 -19.91
C LEU A 245 5.32 -45.68 -21.01
N PHE A 246 5.03 -45.30 -22.26
CA PHE A 246 5.83 -45.58 -23.43
C PHE A 246 6.16 -44.28 -24.16
N THR A 247 7.35 -44.23 -24.76
CA THR A 247 7.71 -43.15 -25.70
C THR A 247 6.93 -43.32 -27.01
N ASP A 248 6.61 -42.20 -27.64
CA ASP A 248 6.03 -42.15 -28.98
C ASP A 248 6.92 -42.91 -30.00
N GLU A 249 6.33 -43.39 -31.09
CA GLU A 249 7.02 -44.20 -32.10
C GLU A 249 8.26 -43.49 -32.67
N PHE A 250 8.21 -42.16 -32.74
CA PHE A 250 9.30 -41.30 -33.21
C PHE A 250 10.38 -41.02 -32.15
N ARG A 251 10.14 -41.29 -30.86
CA ARG A 251 11.03 -41.01 -29.71
C ARG A 251 11.52 -39.55 -29.55
N GLU A 252 11.01 -38.61 -30.34
CA GLU A 252 11.49 -37.22 -30.35
C GLU A 252 11.01 -36.38 -29.15
N ASN A 253 9.87 -36.74 -28.54
CA ASN A 253 9.35 -36.06 -27.34
C ASN A 253 9.16 -37.02 -26.16
N ILE A 254 9.75 -36.64 -25.01
CA ILE A 254 9.63 -37.32 -23.71
C ILE A 254 8.51 -36.67 -22.85
N ILE A 255 8.07 -35.46 -23.22
CA ILE A 255 7.07 -34.68 -22.49
C ILE A 255 5.68 -34.99 -23.07
N PRO A 256 4.69 -35.38 -22.25
CA PRO A 256 3.31 -35.53 -22.70
C PRO A 256 2.70 -34.17 -23.11
N GLN A 257 1.79 -34.20 -24.08
CA GLN A 257 1.02 -33.05 -24.57
C GLN A 257 -0.43 -33.11 -24.10
#